data_AF-A0A378KAA4-F1
#
_entry.id   AF-A0A378KAA4-F1
#
_cell.length_a   1.000
_cell.length_b   1.000
_cell.length_c   1.000
_cell.angle_alpha   90.00
_cell.angle_beta   90.00
_cell.angle_gamma   90.00
#
_symmetry.space_group_name_H-M   'P 1'
#
loop_
_entity.id
_entity.type
_entity.pdbx_description
1 polymer ?
#
loop_
_entity_poly.entity_id
_entity_poly.type
_entity_poly.pdbx_seq_one_letter_code
_entity_poly.pdbx_strand_id
1 'polypeptide(L)' 'MINTFRFLVVDSSLVERIIIRSHLLKLNYSVDMASDIKTASELILIRPYNFILLDKYLDNDLVVMNLSHT' A
#
# COMPACT_ATOMS: atom_id res chain seq x y z
N MET A 1 3.10 26.03 2.23
CA MET A 1 3.92 25.11 1.42
C MET A 1 3.03 23.99 0.94
N ILE A 2 2.92 23.78 -0.37
CA ILE A 2 2.25 22.60 -0.94
C ILE A 2 3.27 21.47 -0.86
N ASN A 3 2.98 20.43 -0.08
CA ASN A 3 3.85 19.27 0.02
C ASN A 3 3.71 18.49 -1.30
N THR A 4 4.75 18.50 -2.13
CA THR A 4 4.73 17.89 -3.46
C THR A 4 4.97 16.37 -3.42
N PHE A 5 5.30 15.83 -2.24
CA PHE A 5 5.59 14.40 -2.12
C PHE A 5 4.33 13.55 -2.28
N ARG A 6 4.46 12.54 -3.15
CA ARG A 6 3.43 11.55 -3.42
C ARG A 6 3.80 10.21 -2.81
N PHE A 7 2.86 9.64 -2.08
CA PHE A 7 2.94 8.33 -1.45
C PHE A 7 2.07 7.32 -2.20
N LEU A 8 2.57 6.10 -2.31
CA LEU A 8 1.78 4.91 -2.61
C LEU A 8 1.75 4.03 -1.36
N VAL A 9 0.57 3.71 -0.85
CA VAL A 9 0.38 2.77 0.25
C VAL A 9 -0.10 1.44 -0.33
N VAL A 10 0.66 0.37 -0.11
CA VAL A 10 0.38 -0.97 -0.61
C VAL A 10 0.25 -1.92 0.58
N ASP A 11 -0.96 -2.40 0.80
CA ASP A 11 -1.31 -3.19 1.98
C ASP A 11 -2.61 -3.95 1.65
N SER A 12 -2.78 -5.20 2.07
CA SER A 12 -4.00 -5.97 1.80
C SER A 12 -5.20 -5.48 2.66
N SER A 13 -4.93 -4.97 3.85
CA SER A 13 -5.90 -4.47 4.82
C SER A 13 -6.45 -3.09 4.42
N LEU A 14 -7.74 -3.02 4.08
CA LEU A 14 -8.40 -1.74 3.79
C LEU A 14 -8.35 -0.78 4.98
N VAL A 15 -8.44 -1.31 6.20
CA VAL A 15 -8.42 -0.51 7.43
C VAL A 15 -7.07 0.18 7.60
N GLU A 16 -5.97 -0.56 7.41
CA GLU A 16 -4.62 -0.01 7.52
C GLU A 16 -4.36 1.05 6.45
N ARG A 17 -4.75 0.77 5.19
CA ARG A 17 -4.69 1.78 4.11
C ARG A 17 -5.43 3.07 4.45
N ILE A 18 -6.65 2.98 5.00
CA ILE A 18 -7.45 4.15 5.38
C ILE A 18 -6.78 4.95 6.50
N ILE A 19 -6.28 4.28 7.54
CA ILE A 19 -5.62 4.93 8.67
C ILE A 19 -4.36 5.66 8.18
N ILE A 20 -3.48 4.97 7.45
CA ILE A 20 -2.25 5.54 6.91
C ILE A 20 -2.56 6.74 6.00
N ARG A 21 -3.53 6.58 5.08
CA ARG A 21 -3.97 7.68 4.19
C ARG A 21 -4.48 8.89 4.97
N SER A 22 -5.27 8.69 6.03
CA SER A 22 -5.79 9.77 6.87
C SER A 22 -4.66 10.59 7.51
N HIS A 23 -3.63 9.92 8.04
CA HIS A 23 -2.48 10.58 8.62
C HIS A 23 -1.67 11.36 7.58
N LEU A 24 -1.39 10.76 6.42
CA LEU A 24 -0.63 11.40 5.36
C LEU A 24 -1.37 12.61 4.75
N LEU A 25 -2.70 12.53 4.60
CA LEU A 25 -3.51 13.66 4.14
C LEU A 25 -3.49 14.84 5.12
N LYS A 26 -3.50 14.59 6.44
CA LYS A 26 -3.36 15.64 7.46
C LYS A 26 -2.01 16.37 7.38
N LEU A 27 -1.00 15.75 6.79
CA LEU A 27 0.32 16.33 6.53
C LEU A 27 0.42 16.97 5.13
N ASN A 28 -0.71 17.13 4.44
CA ASN A 28 -0.84 17.66 3.08
C ASN A 28 -0.06 16.88 2.01
N TYR A 29 0.13 15.57 2.18
CA TYR A 29 0.71 14.71 1.14
C TYR A 29 -0.34 14.22 0.14
N SER A 30 0.09 13.95 -1.09
CA SER A 30 -0.70 13.20 -2.06
C SER A 30 -0.57 11.71 -1.80
N VAL A 31 -1.67 10.99 -1.72
CA VAL A 31 -1.67 9.57 -1.35
C VAL A 31 -2.55 8.76 -2.27
N ASP A 32 -1.96 7.72 -2.83
CA ASP A 32 -2.65 6.69 -3.58
C ASP A 32 -2.53 5.35 -2.85
N MET A 33 -3.44 4.42 -3.14
CA MET A 33 -3.57 3.16 -2.41
C MET A 33 -3.70 1.99 -3.39
N ALA A 34 -3.09 0.86 -3.05
CA ALA A 34 -3.24 -0.41 -3.74
C ALA A 34 -3.44 -1.55 -2.73
N SER A 35 -4.27 -2.53 -3.06
CA SER A 35 -4.52 -3.73 -2.24
C SER A 35 -3.50 -4.85 -2.45
N ASP A 36 -2.74 -4.80 -3.54
CA ASP A 36 -1.92 -5.89 -4.04
C ASP A 36 -0.78 -5.38 -4.92
N ILE A 37 0.22 -6.24 -5.16
CA ILE A 37 1.40 -5.92 -5.95
C ILE A 37 1.05 -5.57 -7.40
N LYS A 38 0.04 -6.24 -7.98
CA LYS A 38 -0.36 -6.03 -9.37
C LYS A 38 -0.84 -4.60 -9.58
N THR A 39 -1.81 -4.17 -8.78
CA THR A 39 -2.37 -2.82 -8.81
C THR A 39 -1.30 -1.78 -8.48
N ALA A 40 -0.42 -2.05 -7.52
CA ALA A 40 0.69 -1.16 -7.19
C ALA A 40 1.65 -0.99 -8.39
N SER A 41 1.96 -2.08 -9.10
CA SER A 41 2.83 -2.06 -10.27
C SER A 41 2.23 -1.26 -11.42
N GLU A 42 0.93 -1.45 -11.70
CA GLU A 42 0.20 -0.66 -12.70
C GLU A 42 0.24 0.84 -12.37
N LEU A 43 0.05 1.19 -11.09
CA LEU A 43 0.11 2.58 -10.64
C LEU A 43 1.50 3.22 -10.78
N ILE A 44 2.57 2.47 -10.52
CA ILE A 44 3.96 2.96 -10.63
C ILE A 44 4.33 3.22 -12.10
N LEU A 45 3.78 2.46 -13.04
CA LEU A 45 4.00 2.69 -14.48
C LEU A 45 3.32 3.96 -14.99
N ILE A 46 2.20 4.36 -14.38
CA ILE A 46 1.39 5.51 -14.82
C ILE A 46 1.93 6.83 -14.25
N ARG A 47 2.54 6.83 -13.06
CA ARG A 47 3.06 8.04 -12.43
C ARG A 47 4.18 7.77 -11.41
N PRO A 48 5.11 8.71 -11.23
CA PRO A 48 6.16 8.58 -10.23
C PRO A 48 5.65 8.82 -8.80
N TYR A 49 6.26 8.11 -7.86
CA TYR A 49 6.05 8.27 -6.42
C TYR A 49 7.37 8.60 -5.73
N ASN A 50 7.31 9.40 -4.67
CA ASN A 50 8.49 9.71 -3.84
C ASN A 50 8.72 8.65 -2.77
N PHE A 51 7.63 8.08 -2.27
CA PHE A 51 7.65 7.06 -1.24
C PHE A 51 6.64 5.96 -1.57
N ILE A 52 7.04 4.72 -1.34
CA ILE A 52 6.16 3.55 -1.41
C ILE A 52 6.21 2.90 -0.03
N LEU A 53 5.06 2.85 0.64
CA LEU A 53 4.87 2.13 1.90
C LEU A 53 4.29 0.77 1.55
N LEU A 54 5.06 -0.28 1.82
CA LEU A 54 4.73 -1.66 1.48
C LEU A 54 4.54 -2.46 2.76
N ASP A 55 3.37 -3.08 2.93
CA ASP A 55 3.16 -4.06 3.99
C ASP A 55 4.09 -5.25 3.77
N LYS A 56 4.82 -5.62 4.82
CA LYS A 56 5.73 -6.77 4.80
C LYS A 56 4.98 -8.10 4.71
N TYR A 57 3.68 -8.12 5.03
CA TYR A 57 2.82 -9.29 4.89
C TYR A 57 1.94 -9.28 3.65
N LEU A 58 2.18 -8.34 2.72
CA LEU A 58 1.49 -8.33 1.44
C LEU A 58 1.66 -9.68 0.74
N ASP A 59 0.54 -10.30 0.37
CA ASP A 59 0.45 -11.63 -0.27
C ASP A 59 0.91 -12.84 0.58
N ASN A 60 1.01 -12.72 1.92
CA ASN A 60 1.35 -13.87 2.79
C ASN A 60 0.22 -14.90 3.02
N ASP A 61 -0.89 -14.82 2.28
CA ASP A 61 -1.94 -15.84 2.29
C ASP A 61 -1.48 -17.20 1.72
N LEU A 62 -0.25 -17.30 1.21
CA LEU A 62 0.28 -18.54 0.60
C LEU A 62 1.00 -19.52 1.55
N VAL A 63 1.15 -19.24 2.86
CA VAL A 63 1.97 -20.11 3.75
C VAL A 63 1.19 -20.79 4.90
N VAL A 64 -0.08 -20.47 5.16
CA VAL A 64 -0.80 -21.04 6.34
C VAL A 64 -1.80 -22.17 5.99
N MET A 65 -2.02 -22.49 4.71
CA MET A 65 -3.00 -23.52 4.31
C MET A 65 -2.43 -24.91 3.96
N ASN A 66 -1.28 -25.31 4.50
CA ASN A 66 -0.66 -26.60 4.14
C ASN A 66 -0.06 -27.43 5.28
N LEU A 67 -0.64 -27.41 6.48
CA LEU A 67 -0.23 -28.32 7.58
C LEU A 67 -1.41 -28.81 8.44
N SER A 68 -2.48 -29.32 7.83
CA SER A 68 -3.56 -29.99 8.60
C SER A 68 -4.13 -31.24 7.95
N HIS A 69 -3.37 -31.96 7.12
CA HIS A 69 -3.71 -33.32 6.68
C HIS A 69 -2.46 -34.19 6.48
N THR A 70 -1.90 -34.67 7.59
CA THR A 70 -1.17 -35.95 7.67
C THR A 70 -1.63 -36.68 8.90
#